data_AF-A0A931AVB5-F1
#
_entry.id   AF-A0A931AVB5-F1
#
_cell.length_a   1.000
_cell.length_b   1.000
_cell.length_c   1.000
_cell.angle_alpha   90.00
_cell.angle_beta   90.00
_cell.angle_gamma   90.00
#
_symmetry.space_group_name_H-M   'P 1'
#
loop_
_entity.id
_entity.type
_entity.pdbx_description
1 polymer ?
#
loop_
_entity_poly.entity_id
_entity_poly.type
_entity_poly.pdbx_seq_one_letter_code
_entity_poly.pdbx_strand_id
1 'polypeptide(L)'
;MLQDKNEKLKSEYTQKVVEKERQIDDLNNEKRQIQEIVESLEIELTRNFRQLQVLNEELIKDGNSSARWEQEELQGKKKHFCQFFKEQKQELAEMYTKSVEELNEERAEIQKERNKLTWD
;
A
#
# COMPACT_ATOMS: atom_id res chain seq x y z
N MET A 1 -7.65 2.64 -47.60
CA MET A 1 -6.29 2.23 -47.15
C MET A 1 -5.76 3.09 -46.00
N LEU A 2 -5.71 4.43 -46.09
CA LEU A 2 -5.30 5.28 -44.95
C LEU A 2 -6.35 5.31 -43.82
N GLN A 3 -7.64 5.36 -44.18
CA GLN A 3 -8.76 5.30 -43.25
C GLN A 3 -8.77 4.01 -42.41
N ASP A 4 -8.71 2.83 -43.04
CA ASP A 4 -8.58 1.54 -42.34
C ASP A 4 -7.37 1.48 -41.39
N LYS A 5 -6.25 2.11 -41.78
CA LYS A 5 -5.02 2.14 -40.98
C LYS A 5 -5.19 3.02 -39.74
N ASN A 6 -5.82 4.18 -39.88
CA ASN A 6 -6.14 5.07 -38.76
C ASN A 6 -7.17 4.45 -37.82
N GLU A 7 -8.19 3.77 -38.34
CA GLU A 7 -9.16 3.03 -37.52
C GLU A 7 -8.50 1.92 -36.71
N LYS A 8 -7.61 1.15 -37.34
CA LYS A 8 -6.84 0.10 -36.64
C LYS A 8 -5.97 0.70 -35.52
N LEU A 9 -5.24 1.78 -35.79
CA LEU A 9 -4.43 2.47 -34.79
C LEU A 9 -5.26 3.05 -33.64
N LYS A 10 -6.43 3.64 -33.93
CA LYS A 10 -7.37 4.12 -32.89
C LYS A 10 -7.85 2.98 -32.02
N SER A 11 -8.17 1.82 -32.61
CA SER A 11 -8.55 0.62 -31.87
C SER A 11 -7.42 0.13 -30.96
N GLU A 12 -6.19 0.07 -31.48
CA GLU A 12 -5.01 -0.33 -30.71
C GLU A 12 -4.74 0.62 -29.53
N TYR A 13 -4.81 1.94 -29.75
CA TYR A 13 -4.67 2.91 -28.67
C TYR A 13 -5.80 2.82 -27.64
N THR A 14 -7.03 2.56 -28.08
CA THR A 14 -8.17 2.35 -27.17
C THR A 14 -7.94 1.14 -26.28
N GLN A 15 -7.46 0.02 -26.84
CA GLN A 15 -7.09 -1.15 -26.05
C GLN A 15 -5.98 -0.84 -25.04
N LYS A 16 -4.96 -0.08 -25.44
CA LYS A 16 -3.88 0.33 -24.53
C LYS A 16 -4.38 1.24 -23.40
N VAL A 17 -5.32 2.15 -23.65
CA VAL A 17 -5.94 2.98 -22.61
C VAL A 17 -6.67 2.11 -21.59
N VAL A 18 -7.52 1.19 -22.08
CA VAL A 18 -8.27 0.26 -21.21
C VAL A 18 -7.33 -0.62 -20.40
N GLU A 19 -6.24 -1.09 -20.99
CA GLU A 19 -5.24 -1.88 -20.28
C GLU A 19 -4.58 -1.08 -19.14
N LYS A 20 -4.24 0.20 -19.38
CA LYS A 20 -3.71 1.08 -18.32
C LYS A 20 -4.72 1.36 -17.21
N GLU A 21 -5.99 1.55 -17.56
CA GLU A 21 -7.06 1.72 -16.57
C GLU A 21 -7.20 0.48 -15.68
N ARG A 22 -7.15 -0.73 -16.27
CA ARG A 22 -7.16 -1.99 -15.50
C ARG A 22 -5.96 -2.12 -14.57
N GLN A 23 -4.76 -1.78 -15.05
CA GLN A 23 -3.55 -1.81 -14.21
C GLN A 23 -3.67 -0.87 -13.01
N ILE A 24 -4.27 0.31 -13.19
CA ILE A 24 -4.54 1.25 -12.09
C ILE A 24 -5.56 0.66 -11.10
N ASP A 25 -6.65 0.06 -11.60
CA ASP A 25 -7.67 -0.55 -10.76
C ASP A 25 -7.11 -1.73 -9.95
N ASP A 26 -6.33 -2.60 -10.57
CA ASP A 26 -5.67 -3.74 -9.92
C ASP A 26 -4.71 -3.25 -8.83
N LEU A 27 -3.89 -2.26 -9.14
CA LEU A 27 -2.92 -1.67 -8.21
C LEU A 27 -3.62 -1.00 -7.01
N ASN A 28 -4.77 -0.34 -7.22
CA ASN A 28 -5.59 0.19 -6.13
C ASN A 28 -6.24 -0.90 -5.26
N ASN A 29 -6.67 -2.00 -5.87
CA ASN A 29 -7.24 -3.14 -5.15
C ASN A 29 -6.17 -3.81 -4.28
N GLU A 30 -4.97 -4.05 -4.83
CA GLU A 30 -3.84 -4.58 -4.07
C GLU A 30 -3.44 -3.67 -2.91
N LYS A 31 -3.35 -2.35 -3.16
CA LYS A 31 -3.08 -1.36 -2.11
C LYS A 31 -4.05 -1.51 -0.94
N ARG A 32 -5.36 -1.61 -1.24
CA ARG A 32 -6.39 -1.76 -0.20
C ARG A 32 -6.21 -3.06 0.59
N GLN A 33 -5.98 -4.18 -0.10
CA GLN A 33 -5.78 -5.48 0.55
C GLN A 33 -4.56 -5.46 1.49
N ILE A 34 -3.44 -4.87 1.05
CA ILE A 34 -2.24 -4.76 1.89
C ILE A 34 -2.51 -3.84 3.10
N GLN A 35 -3.21 -2.72 2.91
CA GLN A 35 -3.58 -1.83 4.01
C GLN A 35 -4.43 -2.55 5.07
N GLU A 36 -5.44 -3.32 4.65
CA GLU A 36 -6.28 -4.11 5.56
C GLU A 36 -5.44 -5.13 6.37
N ILE A 37 -4.50 -5.82 5.71
CA ILE A 37 -3.60 -6.77 6.38
C ILE A 37 -2.71 -6.06 7.40
N VAL A 38 -2.10 -4.93 7.03
CA VAL A 38 -1.21 -4.16 7.89
C VAL A 38 -1.97 -3.62 9.11
N GLU A 39 -3.20 -3.13 8.93
CA GLU A 39 -4.05 -2.68 10.03
C GLU A 39 -4.42 -3.83 10.97
N SER A 40 -4.79 -4.99 10.43
CA SER A 40 -5.06 -6.19 11.24
C SER A 40 -3.84 -6.60 12.08
N LEU A 41 -2.65 -6.61 11.47
CA LEU A 41 -1.41 -6.93 12.18
C LEU A 41 -1.10 -5.93 13.30
N GLU A 42 -1.29 -4.63 13.06
CA GLU A 42 -1.07 -3.60 14.08
C GLU A 42 -2.04 -3.76 15.27
N ILE A 43 -3.30 -4.08 15.00
CA ILE A 43 -4.31 -4.36 16.03
C ILE A 43 -3.91 -5.57 16.87
N GLU A 44 -3.53 -6.68 16.22
CA GLU A 44 -3.13 -7.90 16.91
C GLU A 44 -1.87 -7.69 17.76
N LEU A 45 -0.86 -7.02 17.21
CA LEU A 45 0.37 -6.72 17.94
C LEU A 45 0.09 -5.81 19.14
N THR A 46 -0.73 -4.77 18.97
CA THR A 46 -1.13 -3.88 20.07
C THR A 46 -1.83 -4.65 21.18
N ARG A 47 -2.72 -5.58 20.83
CA ARG A 47 -3.38 -6.47 21.79
C ARG A 47 -2.37 -7.35 22.52
N ASN A 48 -1.44 -7.97 21.80
CA ASN A 48 -0.44 -8.87 22.37
C ASN A 48 0.52 -8.11 23.31
N PHE A 49 0.98 -6.92 22.92
CA PHE A 49 1.78 -6.05 23.81
C PHE A 49 1.05 -5.72 25.10
N ARG A 50 -0.26 -5.43 25.03
CA ARG A 50 -1.06 -5.15 26.22
C ARG A 50 -1.18 -6.38 27.12
N GLN A 51 -1.38 -7.56 26.55
CA GLN A 51 -1.44 -8.81 27.33
C GLN A 51 -0.12 -9.11 28.02
N LEU A 52 1.01 -9.00 27.31
CA LEU A 52 2.35 -9.18 27.90
C LEU A 52 2.64 -8.16 29.00
N GLN A 53 2.20 -6.92 28.82
CA GLN A 53 2.33 -5.89 29.85
C GLN A 53 1.58 -6.27 31.13
N VAL A 54 0.34 -6.78 31.01
CA VAL A 54 -0.44 -7.22 32.17
C VAL A 54 0.24 -8.40 32.89
N LEU A 55 0.75 -9.39 32.13
CA LEU A 55 1.48 -10.52 32.70
C LEU A 55 2.74 -10.09 33.44
N ASN A 56 3.53 -9.18 32.86
CA ASN A 56 4.72 -8.64 33.51
C ASN A 56 4.34 -7.85 34.78
N GLU A 57 3.27 -7.06 34.75
CA GLU A 57 2.76 -6.33 35.91
C GLU A 57 2.33 -7.26 37.05
N GLU A 58 1.71 -8.41 36.73
CA GLU A 58 1.36 -9.46 37.71
C GLU A 58 2.63 -10.07 38.33
N LEU A 59 3.60 -10.49 37.50
CA LEU A 59 4.87 -11.03 37.99
C LEU A 59 5.64 -10.03 38.87
N ILE A 60 5.62 -8.74 38.52
CA ILE A 60 6.24 -7.67 39.32
C ILE A 60 5.57 -7.56 40.69
N LYS A 61 4.22 -7.64 40.74
CA LYS A 61 3.46 -7.59 42.00
C LYS A 61 3.79 -8.78 42.90
N ASP A 62 4.05 -9.95 42.30
CA ASP A 62 4.45 -11.18 43.00
C ASP A 62 5.93 -11.16 43.44
N GLY A 63 6.65 -10.06 43.19
CA GLY A 63 8.02 -9.85 43.65
C GLY A 63 9.10 -10.33 42.67
N ASN A 64 8.73 -10.71 41.44
CA ASN A 64 9.72 -11.06 40.42
C ASN A 64 10.47 -9.79 39.95
N SER A 65 11.76 -9.74 40.25
CA SER A 65 12.62 -8.63 39.87
C SER A 65 13.06 -8.67 38.39
N SER A 66 13.09 -9.83 37.73
CA SER A 66 13.40 -9.94 36.30
C SER A 66 12.29 -9.36 35.43
N ALA A 67 11.04 -9.51 35.87
CA ALA A 67 9.86 -9.01 35.16
C ALA A 67 9.88 -7.48 34.95
N ARG A 68 10.61 -6.73 35.78
CA ARG A 68 10.82 -5.27 35.57
C ARG A 68 11.66 -4.99 34.32
N TRP A 69 12.73 -5.75 34.12
CA TRP A 69 13.57 -5.63 32.93
C TRP A 69 12.82 -6.06 31.67
N GLU A 70 12.06 -7.16 31.76
CA GLU A 70 11.21 -7.62 30.67
C GLU A 70 10.14 -6.57 30.29
N GLN A 71 9.59 -5.86 31.28
CA GLN A 71 8.65 -4.77 31.06
C GLN A 71 9.28 -3.57 30.34
N GLU A 72 10.50 -3.17 30.71
CA GLU A 72 11.23 -2.10 30.02
C GLU A 72 11.56 -2.48 28.58
N GLU A 73 12.02 -3.72 28.35
CA GLU A 73 12.29 -4.24 27.02
C GLU A 73 11.01 -4.28 26.17
N LEU A 74 9.89 -4.73 26.75
CA LEU A 74 8.59 -4.76 26.09
C LEU A 74 8.14 -3.37 25.65
N GLN A 75 8.32 -2.35 26.49
CA GLN A 75 8.03 -0.96 26.13
C GLN A 75 8.91 -0.45 24.99
N GLY A 76 10.21 -0.78 25.03
CA GLY A 76 11.15 -0.48 23.95
C GLY A 76 10.72 -1.10 22.62
N LYS A 77 10.39 -2.40 22.63
CA LYS A 77 9.88 -3.13 21.47
C LYS A 77 8.59 -2.49 20.94
N LYS A 78 7.62 -2.23 21.81
CA LYS A 78 6.35 -1.58 21.42
C LYS A 78 6.59 -0.25 20.72
N LYS A 79 7.45 0.62 21.29
CA LYS A 79 7.79 1.92 20.70
C LYS A 79 8.43 1.77 19.33
N HIS A 80 9.38 0.83 19.19
CA HIS A 80 10.02 0.54 17.92
C HIS A 80 9.00 0.06 16.87
N PHE A 81 8.14 -0.89 17.21
CA PHE A 81 7.11 -1.40 16.31
C PHE A 81 6.12 -0.31 15.87
N CYS A 82 5.64 0.53 16.79
CA CYS A 82 4.76 1.64 16.43
C CYS A 82 5.41 2.58 15.40
N GLN A 83 6.70 2.89 15.57
CA GLN A 83 7.43 3.72 14.62
C GLN A 83 7.63 3.00 13.28
N PHE A 84 8.02 1.72 13.31
CA PHE A 84 8.19 0.90 12.12
C PHE A 84 6.91 0.82 11.29
N PHE A 85 5.75 0.52 11.89
CA PHE A 85 4.47 0.47 11.17
C PHE A 85 4.10 1.81 10.56
N LYS A 86 4.37 2.91 11.26
CA LYS A 86 4.12 4.26 10.74
C LYS A 86 4.96 4.52 9.49
N GLU A 87 6.26 4.22 9.55
CA GLU A 87 7.19 4.39 8.42
C GLU A 87 6.79 3.51 7.24
N GLN A 88 6.51 2.23 7.47
CA GLN A 88 6.12 1.30 6.42
C GLN A 88 4.79 1.66 5.76
N LYS A 89 3.79 2.13 6.52
CA LYS A 89 2.53 2.64 5.95
C LYS A 89 2.74 3.86 5.07
N GLN A 90 3.62 4.76 5.49
CA GLN A 90 3.95 5.96 4.71
C GLN A 90 4.68 5.58 3.42
N GLU A 91 5.73 4.76 3.51
CA GLU A 91 6.50 4.29 2.35
C GLU A 91 5.59 3.57 1.33
N LEU A 92 4.72 2.68 1.81
CA LEU A 92 3.74 2.00 0.97
C LEU A 92 2.81 3.00 0.27
N ALA A 93 2.27 3.97 1.01
CA ALA A 93 1.38 4.97 0.44
C ALA A 93 2.07 5.82 -0.64
N GLU A 94 3.33 6.21 -0.42
CA GLU A 94 4.14 6.96 -1.37
C GLU A 94 4.43 6.15 -2.64
N MET A 95 4.86 4.89 -2.50
CA MET A 95 5.11 4.00 -3.64
C MET A 95 3.87 3.83 -4.52
N TYR A 96 2.73 3.50 -3.92
CA TYR A 96 1.48 3.33 -4.68
C TYR A 96 1.04 4.63 -5.36
N THR A 97 1.15 5.77 -4.67
CA THR A 97 0.78 7.06 -5.26
C THR A 97 1.63 7.34 -6.50
N LYS A 98 2.94 7.16 -6.39
CA LYS A 98 3.87 7.34 -7.50
C LYS A 98 3.55 6.40 -8.68
N SER A 99 3.30 5.11 -8.41
CA SER A 99 2.96 4.15 -9.47
C SER A 99 1.64 4.48 -10.17
N VAL A 100 0.62 4.95 -9.43
CA VAL A 100 -0.65 5.42 -10.03
C VAL A 100 -0.42 6.66 -10.89
N GLU A 101 0.39 7.61 -10.44
CA GLU A 101 0.73 8.81 -11.20
C GLU A 101 1.43 8.45 -12.52
N GLU A 102 2.46 7.60 -12.48
CA GLU A 102 3.19 7.13 -13.67
C GLU A 102 2.24 6.45 -14.68
N LEU A 103 1.37 5.55 -14.22
CA LEU A 103 0.38 4.89 -15.09
C LEU A 103 -0.64 5.88 -15.69
N ASN A 104 -1.04 6.90 -14.93
CA ASN A 104 -1.94 7.94 -15.42
C ASN A 104 -1.28 8.84 -16.46
N GLU A 105 0.00 9.19 -16.26
CA GLU A 105 0.79 9.93 -17.25
C GLU A 105 0.91 9.14 -18.56
N GLU A 106 1.26 7.86 -18.49
CA GLU A 106 1.32 6.98 -19.66
C GLU A 106 -0.03 6.86 -20.37
N ARG A 107 -1.12 6.67 -19.61
CA ARG A 107 -2.48 6.65 -20.14
C ARG A 107 -2.81 7.96 -20.86
N ALA A 108 -2.46 9.10 -20.26
CA ALA A 108 -2.73 10.42 -20.82
C ALA A 108 -1.96 10.66 -22.12
N GLU A 109 -0.70 10.21 -22.23
CA GLU A 109 0.08 10.30 -23.47
C GLU A 109 -0.51 9.41 -24.57
N ILE A 110 -0.88 8.16 -24.25
CA ILE A 110 -1.57 7.26 -25.20
C ILE A 110 -2.88 7.91 -25.70
N GLN A 111 -3.63 8.53 -24.80
CA GLN A 111 -4.87 9.22 -25.11
C GLN A 111 -4.66 10.45 -25.99
N LYS A 112 -3.56 11.20 -25.79
CA LYS A 112 -3.15 12.30 -26.68
C LYS A 112 -2.80 11.79 -28.07
N GLU A 113 -1.99 10.73 -28.18
CA GLU A 113 -1.62 10.13 -29.47
C GLU A 113 -2.85 9.63 -30.25
N ARG A 114 -3.80 8.97 -29.56
CA ARG A 114 -5.08 8.57 -30.17
C ARG A 114 -5.83 9.76 -30.74
N ASN A 115 -5.86 10.88 -30.03
CA ASN A 115 -6.60 12.08 -30.42
C ASN A 115 -5.95 12.82 -31.60
N LYS A 116 -4.65 12.60 -31.87
CA LYS A 116 -3.95 13.17 -33.04
C LYS A 116 -4.32 12.49 -34.36
N LEU A 117 -4.90 11.28 -34.32
CA LEU A 117 -5.32 10.56 -35.52
C LEU A 117 -6.59 11.19 -36.12
N THR A 118 -6.50 11.77 -37.32
CA THR A 118 -7.64 12.36 -38.04
C THR A 118 -8.72 11.32 -38.33
N TRP A 119 -9.97 11.78 -38.39
CA TRP A 119 -11.11 10.97 -38.85
C TRP A 119 -11.23 10.94 -40.39
N ASP A 120 -10.41 11.76 -41.07
CA ASP A 120 -10.32 11.90 -42.52
C ASP A 120 -8.94 11.43 -43.03
#